data_AF-A0A1Z9PIU3-F1
#
_entry.id   AF-A0A1Z9PIU3-F1
#
_cell.length_a   1.000
_cell.length_b   1.000
_cell.length_c   1.000
_cell.angle_alpha   90.00
_cell.angle_beta   90.00
_cell.angle_gamma   90.00
#
_symmetry.space_group_name_H-M   'P 1'
#
loop_
_entity.id
_entity.type
_entity.pdbx_description
1 polymer ?
#
loop_
_entity_poly.entity_id
_entity_poly.type
_entity_poly.pdbx_seq_one_letter_code
_entity_poly.pdbx_strand_id
1 'polypeptide(L)'
;MTFYKRFLIVFICGIVQIFYAAYLLLNLFGYSIDWQISNHDLFMFIPGILVFVSSGILCASYYLGDKKTNNVLYDEYTALRYYKIATVGYVLNGIGIFILFSIQDWTNWNFQSANNMIYQIAAFAWLTFGVLLTVFSIGDYKEYKNG
;
A
#
# COMPACT_ATOMS: atom_id res chain seq x y z
N MET A 1 -21.62 2.22 -4.23
CA MET A 1 -20.46 1.40 -4.66
C MET A 1 -20.86 -0.07 -4.58
N THR A 2 -20.29 -0.97 -5.40
CA THR A 2 -20.49 -2.42 -5.27
C THR A 2 -19.23 -3.10 -4.78
N PHE A 3 -19.33 -4.32 -4.24
CA PHE A 3 -18.16 -5.11 -3.81
C PHE A 3 -17.12 -5.26 -4.93
N TYR A 4 -17.55 -5.54 -6.16
CA TYR A 4 -16.65 -5.63 -7.32
C TYR A 4 -15.89 -4.32 -7.61
N LYS A 5 -16.58 -3.17 -7.57
CA LYS A 5 -15.94 -1.87 -7.80
C LYS A 5 -14.96 -1.52 -6.69
N ARG A 6 -15.32 -1.80 -5.42
CA ARG A 6 -14.41 -1.62 -4.27
C ARG A 6 -13.18 -2.53 -4.39
N PHE A 7 -13.40 -3.80 -4.74
CA PHE A 7 -12.34 -4.76 -5.04
C PHE A 7 -11.36 -4.18 -6.06
N LEU A 8 -11.83 -3.74 -7.24
CA LEU A 8 -10.95 -3.21 -8.28
C LEU A 8 -10.14 -2.01 -7.79
N ILE A 9 -10.77 -1.05 -7.12
CA ILE A 9 -10.09 0.15 -6.61
C ILE A 9 -8.98 -0.24 -5.62
N VAL A 10 -9.32 -1.05 -4.62
CA VAL A 10 -8.39 -1.43 -3.55
C VAL A 10 -7.29 -2.36 -4.08
N PHE A 11 -7.63 -3.29 -4.97
CA PHE A 11 -6.69 -4.24 -5.57
C PHE A 11 -5.66 -3.54 -6.46
N ILE A 12 -6.10 -2.63 -7.35
CA ILE A 12 -5.19 -1.84 -8.20
C ILE A 12 -4.27 -0.99 -7.31
N CYS A 13 -4.83 -0.35 -6.28
CA CYS A 13 -4.03 0.42 -5.32
C CYS A 13 -2.96 -0.45 -4.64
N GLY A 14 -3.34 -1.64 -4.16
CA GLY A 14 -2.40 -2.56 -3.51
C GLY A 14 -1.30 -3.09 -4.45
N ILE A 15 -1.68 -3.55 -5.65
CA ILE A 15 -0.72 -4.08 -6.63
C ILE A 15 0.28 -3.02 -7.09
N VAL A 16 -0.17 -1.80 -7.36
CA VAL A 16 0.74 -0.72 -7.78
C VAL A 16 1.76 -0.41 -6.68
N GLN A 17 1.37 -0.44 -5.41
CA GLN A 17 2.30 -0.27 -4.29
C GLN A 17 3.32 -1.41 -4.19
N ILE A 18 2.89 -2.66 -4.42
CA ILE A 18 3.81 -3.82 -4.43
C ILE A 18 4.84 -3.69 -5.55
N PHE A 19 4.41 -3.37 -6.77
CA PHE A 19 5.32 -3.18 -7.90
C PHE A 19 6.28 -2.01 -7.66
N TYR A 20 5.79 -0.91 -7.09
CA TYR A 20 6.62 0.23 -6.74
C TYR A 20 7.66 -0.11 -5.65
N ALA A 21 7.28 -0.89 -4.64
CA ALA A 21 8.21 -1.36 -3.63
C ALA A 21 9.29 -2.28 -4.22
N ALA A 22 8.90 -3.21 -5.09
CA ALA A 22 9.83 -4.09 -5.79
C ALA A 22 10.80 -3.28 -6.67
N TYR A 23 10.31 -2.25 -7.35
CA TYR A 23 11.12 -1.32 -8.12
C TYR A 23 12.18 -0.62 -7.26
N LEU A 24 11.78 -0.04 -6.12
CA LEU A 24 12.70 0.63 -5.20
C LEU A 24 13.78 -0.34 -4.67
N LEU A 25 13.40 -1.58 -4.32
CA LEU A 25 14.35 -2.59 -3.87
C LEU A 25 15.34 -3.00 -4.96
N LEU A 26 14.87 -3.19 -6.19
CA LEU A 26 15.75 -3.54 -7.31
C LEU A 26 16.76 -2.43 -7.59
N ASN A 27 16.33 -1.16 -7.53
CA ASN A 27 17.24 -0.02 -7.69
C ASN A 27 18.29 0.03 -6.55
N LEU A 28 17.85 -0.21 -5.31
CA LEU A 28 18.76 -0.30 -4.15
C LEU A 28 19.79 -1.43 -4.26
N PHE A 29 19.44 -2.54 -4.92
CA PHE A 29 20.37 -3.65 -5.18
C PHE A 29 21.31 -3.40 -6.38
N GLY A 30 21.25 -2.21 -7.00
CA GLY A 30 22.11 -1.86 -8.13
C GLY A 30 21.64 -2.44 -9.46
N TYR A 31 20.44 -2.99 -9.55
CA TYR A 31 19.82 -3.28 -10.84
C TYR A 31 19.39 -1.94 -11.45
N SER A 32 20.13 -1.47 -12.45
CA SER A 32 19.89 -0.22 -13.16
C SER A 32 18.64 -0.32 -14.04
N ILE A 33 17.46 -0.29 -13.42
CA ILE A 33 16.15 -0.21 -14.09
C ILE A 33 15.84 1.26 -14.47
N ASP A 34 16.71 2.20 -14.11
CA ASP A 34 16.63 3.64 -14.40
C ASP A 34 16.31 3.96 -15.87
N TRP A 35 16.65 3.07 -16.82
CA TRP A 35 16.43 3.28 -18.25
C TRP A 35 14.99 3.07 -18.75
N GLN A 36 14.14 2.36 -17.99
CA GLN A 36 12.78 1.98 -18.44
C GLN A 36 11.72 3.02 -18.07
N ILE A 37 12.07 3.98 -17.21
CA ILE A 37 11.18 5.03 -16.72
C ILE A 37 11.95 6.34 -16.75
N SER A 38 11.95 6.99 -17.91
CA SER A 38 12.65 8.27 -18.18
C SER A 38 12.18 9.46 -17.33
N ASN A 39 11.15 9.31 -16.50
CA ASN A 39 10.60 10.33 -15.61
C ASN A 39 10.53 9.84 -14.15
N HIS A 40 11.67 9.42 -13.60
CA HIS A 40 11.78 8.90 -12.23
C HIS A 40 11.00 9.72 -11.18
N ASP A 41 11.03 11.05 -11.28
CA ASP A 41 10.31 11.96 -10.38
C ASP A 41 8.79 11.79 -10.43
N LEU A 42 8.21 11.60 -11.61
CA LEU A 42 6.76 11.50 -11.79
C LEU A 42 6.23 10.16 -11.26
N PHE A 43 7.02 9.09 -11.40
CA PHE A 43 6.61 7.74 -11.03
C PHE A 43 6.64 7.50 -9.52
N MET A 44 7.44 8.27 -8.76
CA MET A 44 7.42 8.23 -7.29
C MET A 44 6.08 8.66 -6.69
N PHE A 45 5.33 9.52 -7.39
CA PHE A 45 4.05 10.03 -6.89
C PHE A 45 2.85 9.14 -7.24
N ILE A 46 2.96 8.26 -8.23
CA ILE A 46 1.85 7.41 -8.70
C ILE A 46 1.19 6.61 -7.57
N PRO A 47 1.92 5.83 -6.74
CA PRO A 47 1.29 5.08 -5.65
C PRO A 47 0.62 6.02 -4.63
N GLY A 48 1.22 7.17 -4.34
CA GLY A 48 0.65 8.19 -3.45
C GLY A 48 -0.66 8.77 -3.98
N ILE A 49 -0.68 9.20 -5.24
CA ILE A 49 -1.88 9.73 -5.91
C ILE A 49 -2.98 8.68 -5.92
N LEU A 50 -2.66 7.42 -6.23
CA LEU A 50 -3.65 6.34 -6.21
C LEU A 50 -4.24 6.12 -4.82
N VAL A 51 -3.43 6.17 -3.75
CA VAL A 51 -3.95 6.09 -2.37
C VAL A 51 -4.89 7.25 -2.08
N PHE A 52 -4.51 8.48 -2.43
CA PHE A 52 -5.34 9.66 -2.20
C PHE A 52 -6.67 9.61 -2.96
N VAL A 53 -6.62 9.33 -4.27
CA VAL A 53 -7.81 9.26 -5.12
C VAL A 53 -8.71 8.10 -4.69
N SER A 54 -8.15 6.92 -4.43
CA SER A 54 -8.92 5.75 -3.97
C SER A 54 -9.61 6.04 -2.64
N SER A 55 -8.88 6.63 -1.68
CA SER A 55 -9.44 6.99 -0.38
C SER A 55 -10.55 8.04 -0.51
N GLY A 56 -10.36 9.04 -1.37
CA GLY A 56 -11.37 10.05 -1.67
C GLY A 56 -12.65 9.44 -2.27
N ILE A 57 -12.51 8.53 -3.24
CA ILE A 57 -13.65 7.82 -3.86
C ILE A 57 -14.39 6.96 -2.83
N LEU A 58 -13.66 6.22 -1.99
CA LEU A 58 -14.26 5.37 -0.96
C LEU A 58 -14.99 6.21 0.10
N CYS A 59 -14.38 7.30 0.55
CA CYS A 59 -14.97 8.25 1.49
C CYS A 59 -16.24 8.90 0.92
N ALA A 60 -16.17 9.44 -0.30
CA ALA A 60 -17.31 10.02 -0.98
C ALA A 60 -18.43 8.98 -1.17
N SER A 61 -18.09 7.75 -1.55
CA SER A 61 -19.08 6.68 -1.66
C SER A 61 -19.75 6.33 -0.33
N TYR A 62 -19.03 6.42 0.78
CA TYR A 62 -19.58 6.12 2.11
C TYR A 62 -20.60 7.17 2.53
N TYR A 63 -20.28 8.46 2.34
CA TYR A 63 -21.16 9.55 2.78
C TYR A 63 -22.28 9.91 1.79
N LEU A 64 -22.03 9.81 0.48
CA LEU A 64 -22.97 10.23 -0.56
C LEU A 64 -23.73 9.05 -1.20
N GLY A 65 -23.37 7.81 -0.85
CA GLY A 65 -24.00 6.61 -1.39
C GLY A 65 -25.32 6.22 -0.72
N ASP A 66 -26.01 5.24 -1.31
CA ASP A 66 -27.20 4.65 -0.72
C ASP A 66 -26.87 3.94 0.61
N LYS A 67 -27.61 4.30 1.67
CA LYS A 67 -27.40 3.78 3.04
C LYS A 67 -27.55 2.26 3.09
N LYS A 68 -28.50 1.67 2.37
CA LYS A 68 -28.72 0.21 2.39
C LYS A 68 -27.52 -0.52 1.82
N THR A 69 -27.03 -0.06 0.67
CA THR A 69 -25.82 -0.59 0.03
C THR A 69 -24.58 -0.38 0.89
N ASN A 70 -24.42 0.78 1.52
CA ASN A 70 -23.27 1.08 2.37
C ASN A 70 -23.26 0.26 3.67
N ASN A 71 -24.42 -0.01 4.28
CA ASN A 71 -24.50 -0.87 5.46
C ASN A 71 -24.02 -2.29 5.17
N VAL A 72 -24.29 -2.82 3.97
CA VAL A 72 -23.79 -4.14 3.56
C VAL A 72 -22.29 -4.10 3.25
N LEU A 73 -21.84 -3.08 2.51
CA LEU A 73 -20.42 -2.97 2.16
C LEU A 73 -19.53 -2.71 3.37
N TYR A 74 -19.96 -1.86 4.30
CA TYR A 74 -19.17 -1.39 5.44
C TYR A 74 -19.70 -1.96 6.76
N ASP A 75 -20.32 -3.14 6.71
CA ASP A 75 -20.76 -3.89 7.88
C ASP A 75 -19.61 -4.13 8.87
N GLU A 76 -19.97 -4.45 10.11
CA GLU A 76 -19.09 -4.72 11.25
C GLU A 76 -18.00 -5.75 10.90
N TYR A 77 -18.32 -6.77 10.12
CA TYR A 77 -17.32 -7.74 9.63
C TYR A 77 -16.25 -7.10 8.74
N THR A 78 -16.64 -6.19 7.85
CA THR A 78 -15.70 -5.45 6.99
C THR A 78 -14.88 -4.46 7.79
N ALA A 79 -15.50 -3.76 8.75
CA ALA A 79 -14.80 -2.85 9.67
C ALA A 79 -13.76 -3.60 10.51
N LEU A 80 -14.11 -4.79 11.03
CA LEU A 80 -13.19 -5.65 11.77
C LEU A 80 -12.02 -6.12 10.90
N ARG A 81 -12.29 -6.50 9.65
CA ARG A 81 -11.24 -6.88 8.68
C ARG A 81 -10.28 -5.72 8.41
N TYR A 82 -10.80 -4.52 8.23
CA TYR A 82 -10.00 -3.31 8.05
C TYR A 82 -9.14 -3.02 9.29
N TYR A 83 -9.74 -3.06 10.48
CA TYR A 83 -9.02 -2.83 11.75
C TYR A 83 -7.87 -3.84 11.93
N LYS A 84 -8.14 -5.14 11.76
CA LYS A 84 -7.10 -6.18 11.86
C LYS A 84 -5.96 -5.93 10.90
N ILE A 85 -6.25 -5.57 9.65
CA ILE A 85 -5.24 -5.31 8.64
C ILE A 85 -4.43 -4.05 8.96
N ALA A 86 -5.08 -2.98 9.43
CA ALA A 86 -4.37 -1.77 9.86
C ALA A 86 -3.43 -2.07 11.04
N THR A 87 -3.90 -2.83 12.04
CA THR A 87 -3.06 -3.26 13.17
C THR A 87 -1.87 -4.11 12.70
N VAL A 88 -2.10 -5.10 11.84
CA VAL A 88 -1.03 -5.94 11.28
C VAL A 88 -0.03 -5.08 10.51
N GLY A 89 -0.51 -4.14 9.67
CA GLY A 89 0.34 -3.23 8.93
C GLY A 89 1.18 -2.34 9.83
N TYR A 90 0.61 -1.81 10.91
CA TYR A 90 1.34 -1.00 11.87
C TYR A 90 2.44 -1.80 12.58
N VAL A 91 2.12 -3.02 13.03
CA VAL A 91 3.08 -3.92 13.70
C VAL A 91 4.21 -4.32 12.75
N LEU A 92 3.89 -4.74 11.53
CA LEU A 92 4.89 -5.13 10.52
C LEU A 92 5.79 -3.94 10.17
N ASN A 93 5.22 -2.75 9.96
CA ASN A 93 5.99 -1.53 9.74
C ASN A 93 6.95 -1.23 10.89
N GLY A 94 6.48 -1.29 12.13
CA GLY A 94 7.32 -1.07 13.32
C GLY A 94 8.48 -2.06 13.41
N ILE A 95 8.22 -3.36 13.21
CA ILE A 95 9.25 -4.41 13.23
C ILE A 95 10.27 -4.19 12.10
N GLY A 96 9.82 -3.92 10.88
CA GLY A 96 10.71 -3.72 9.75
C GLY A 96 11.58 -2.47 9.90
N ILE A 97 11.01 -1.36 10.37
CA ILE A 97 11.78 -0.15 10.69
C ILE A 97 12.83 -0.47 11.75
N PHE A 98 12.46 -1.16 12.83
CA PHE A 98 13.42 -1.56 13.86
C PHE A 98 14.58 -2.40 13.30
N ILE A 99 14.30 -3.38 12.45
CA ILE A 99 15.33 -4.21 11.80
C ILE A 99 16.23 -3.35 10.92
N LEU A 100 15.66 -2.51 10.05
CA LEU A 100 16.43 -1.64 9.15
C LEU A 100 17.37 -0.70 9.93
N PHE A 101 16.89 -0.10 11.03
CA PHE A 101 17.73 0.71 11.91
C PHE A 101 18.82 -0.11 12.62
N SER A 102 18.53 -1.37 12.97
CA SER A 102 19.45 -2.23 13.73
C SER A 102 20.61 -2.76 12.88
N ILE A 103 20.39 -2.99 11.58
CA ILE A 103 21.43 -3.48 10.66
C ILE A 103 22.27 -2.34 10.06
N GLN A 104 21.88 -1.10 10.31
CA GLN A 104 22.57 0.08 9.77
C GLN A 104 23.94 0.26 10.44
N ASP A 105 24.97 0.48 9.61
CA ASP A 105 26.29 0.89 10.12
C ASP A 105 26.25 2.37 10.52
N TRP A 106 26.09 2.60 11.82
CA TRP A 106 26.07 3.93 12.42
C TRP A 106 27.47 4.55 12.53
N THR A 107 28.53 3.75 12.45
CA THR A 107 29.91 4.25 12.56
C THR A 107 30.41 4.90 11.28
N ASN A 108 29.90 4.47 10.13
CA ASN A 108 30.22 5.01 8.80
C ASN A 108 29.04 5.75 8.14
N TRP A 109 28.22 6.42 8.96
CA TRP A 109 27.04 7.14 8.48
C TRP A 109 27.40 8.34 7.58
N ASN A 110 26.82 8.39 6.38
CA ASN A 110 26.99 9.47 5.43
C ASN A 110 25.68 9.80 4.69
N PHE A 111 25.71 10.81 3.82
CA PHE A 111 24.51 11.23 3.09
C PHE A 111 23.94 10.14 2.17
N GLN A 112 24.80 9.32 1.56
CA GLN A 112 24.36 8.22 0.71
C GLN A 112 23.69 7.11 1.53
N SER A 113 24.25 6.74 2.68
CA SER A 113 23.63 5.75 3.57
C SER A 113 22.29 6.24 4.11
N ALA A 114 22.18 7.53 4.41
CA ALA A 114 20.91 8.16 4.81
C ALA A 114 19.85 8.05 3.71
N ASN A 115 20.19 8.39 2.46
CA ASN A 115 19.26 8.27 1.34
C ASN A 115 18.85 6.82 1.09
N ASN A 116 19.80 5.87 1.13
CA ASN A 116 19.50 4.46 0.96
C ASN A 116 18.53 3.96 2.04
N MET A 117 18.73 4.38 3.30
CA MET A 117 17.83 4.03 4.40
C MET A 117 16.41 4.57 4.20
N ILE A 118 16.26 5.81 3.71
CA ILE A 118 14.95 6.39 3.37
C ILE A 118 14.24 5.54 2.31
N TYR A 119 14.94 5.16 1.24
CA TYR A 119 14.38 4.31 0.19
C TYR A 119 14.03 2.91 0.69
N GLN A 120 14.83 2.32 1.58
CA GLN A 120 14.53 1.02 2.20
C GLN A 120 13.27 1.08 3.06
N ILE A 121 13.12 2.12 3.88
CA ILE A 121 11.93 2.34 4.71
C ILE A 121 10.70 2.55 3.82
N ALA A 122 10.82 3.39 2.78
CA ALA A 122 9.75 3.64 1.83
C ALA A 122 9.32 2.35 1.12
N ALA A 123 10.28 1.59 0.58
CA ALA A 123 10.01 0.33 -0.10
C ALA A 123 9.31 -0.68 0.83
N PHE A 124 9.76 -0.78 2.08
CA PHE A 124 9.16 -1.67 3.05
C PHE A 124 7.72 -1.28 3.42
N ALA A 125 7.47 0.02 3.61
CA ALA A 125 6.12 0.53 3.90
C ALA A 125 5.16 0.28 2.73
N TRP A 126 5.59 0.62 1.50
CA TRP A 126 4.81 0.36 0.29
C TRP A 126 4.52 -1.12 0.07
N LEU A 127 5.49 -2.00 0.34
CA LEU A 127 5.29 -3.44 0.24
C LEU A 127 4.26 -3.91 1.28
N THR A 128 4.43 -3.50 2.53
CA THR A 128 3.57 -3.93 3.63
C THR A 128 2.12 -3.52 3.39
N PHE A 129 1.87 -2.24 3.11
CA PHE A 129 0.52 -1.76 2.87
C PHE A 129 -0.04 -2.26 1.54
N GLY A 130 0.79 -2.38 0.50
CA GLY A 130 0.39 -2.94 -0.78
C GLY A 130 -0.14 -4.37 -0.66
N VAL A 131 0.63 -5.26 -0.02
CA VAL A 131 0.22 -6.65 0.23
C VAL A 131 -1.07 -6.71 1.04
N LEU A 132 -1.18 -5.90 2.09
CA LEU A 132 -2.35 -5.86 2.95
C LEU A 132 -3.61 -5.39 2.23
N LEU A 133 -3.52 -4.37 1.38
CA LEU A 133 -4.63 -3.89 0.55
C LEU A 133 -5.04 -4.97 -0.47
N THR A 134 -4.08 -5.62 -1.12
CA THR A 134 -4.35 -6.73 -2.03
C THR A 134 -5.07 -7.87 -1.31
N VAL A 135 -4.62 -8.27 -0.12
CA VAL A 135 -5.29 -9.30 0.69
C VAL A 135 -6.70 -8.87 1.11
N PHE A 136 -6.89 -7.62 1.55
CA PHE A 136 -8.20 -7.09 1.89
C PHE A 136 -9.17 -7.17 0.71
N SER A 137 -8.71 -6.76 -0.48
CA SER A 137 -9.53 -6.74 -1.69
C SER A 137 -10.02 -8.13 -2.10
N ILE A 138 -9.24 -9.19 -1.84
CA ILE A 138 -9.69 -10.58 -2.11
C ILE A 138 -10.96 -10.91 -1.32
N GLY A 139 -11.11 -10.36 -0.12
CA GLY A 139 -12.34 -10.46 0.66
C GLY A 139 -13.53 -9.86 -0.10
N ASP A 140 -13.38 -8.67 -0.67
CA ASP A 140 -14.43 -8.03 -1.47
C ASP A 140 -14.76 -8.81 -2.75
N TYR A 141 -13.77 -9.44 -3.37
CA TYR A 141 -14.00 -10.31 -4.51
C TYR A 141 -14.82 -11.55 -4.14
N LYS A 142 -14.57 -12.14 -2.97
CA LYS A 142 -15.33 -13.28 -2.45
C LYS A 142 -16.80 -12.91 -2.18
N GLU A 143 -17.05 -11.78 -1.53
CA GLU A 143 -18.42 -11.28 -1.31
C GLU A 143 -19.14 -11.04 -2.64
N TYR A 144 -18.47 -10.46 -3.63
CA TYR A 144 -19.04 -10.28 -4.98
C TYR A 144 -19.44 -11.61 -5.65
N LYS A 145 -18.66 -12.68 -5.45
CA LYS A 145 -18.92 -14.00 -6.04
C LYS A 145 -19.98 -14.80 -5.28
N ASN A 146 -20.01 -14.68 -3.95
CA ASN A 146 -20.75 -15.60 -3.09
C ASN A 146 -22.04 -15.04 -2.51
N GLY A 147 -22.28 -13.72 -2.57
CA GLY A 147 -23.55 -13.09 -2.20
C GLY A 147 -23.64 -12.74 -0.73
#